data_AF-A0A3P6SEP3-F1
#
_entry.id   AF-A0A3P6SEP3-F1
#
_cell.length_a   1.000
_cell.length_b   1.000
_cell.length_c   1.000
_cell.angle_alpha   90.00
_cell.angle_beta   90.00
_cell.angle_gamma   90.00
#
_symmetry.space_group_name_H-M   'P 1'
#
loop_
_entity.id
_entity.type
_entity.pdbx_description
1 polymer ?
#
loop_
_entity_poly.entity_id
_entity_poly.type
_entity_poly.pdbx_seq_one_letter_code
_entity_poly.pdbx_strand_id
1 'polypeptide(L)'
;MHKKASNAHNLTRNRASVDRPLFAVMDAKKRIPLHYAMKYGNYEPTKMLLSQPGAELCLTWRDKDEMTPLHFAAANGKNTCIEWVLRNFSKISVNRRDSKGRSAGMLSLTSLSGPYWPLIQKSNMERCDNMGRGYLHRAVYSKCEDALRRVLDRCNPNVK
;
A
#
# COMPACT_ATOMS: atom_id res chain seq x y z
N MET A 1 15.44 26.03 -56.10
CA MET A 1 16.54 26.43 -55.21
C MET A 1 16.03 27.46 -54.20
N HIS A 2 16.10 27.12 -52.91
CA HIS A 2 16.27 28.02 -51.75
C HIS A 2 15.39 29.27 -51.55
N LYS A 3 14.49 29.22 -50.56
CA LYS A 3 14.53 29.95 -49.25
C LYS A 3 13.15 29.88 -48.61
N LYS A 4 12.97 29.01 -47.61
CA LYS A 4 13.10 29.26 -46.16
C LYS A 4 11.92 30.05 -45.54
N ALA A 5 11.18 29.30 -44.72
CA ALA A 5 10.76 29.67 -43.37
C ALA A 5 10.01 30.99 -43.21
N SER A 6 8.69 30.94 -43.38
CA SER A 6 7.77 31.88 -42.76
C SER A 6 6.64 31.10 -42.08
N ASN A 7 6.39 31.49 -40.84
CA ASN A 7 5.35 31.02 -39.93
C ASN A 7 5.58 29.70 -39.19
N ALA A 8 6.67 29.75 -38.42
CA ALA A 8 6.77 29.25 -37.05
C ALA A 8 5.70 29.87 -36.09
N HIS A 9 4.42 29.85 -36.47
CA HIS A 9 3.31 30.40 -35.67
C HIS A 9 2.31 29.34 -35.17
N ASN A 10 2.60 28.05 -35.40
CA ASN A 10 1.85 26.93 -34.80
C ASN A 10 2.73 26.07 -33.86
N LEU A 11 3.77 26.66 -33.27
CA LEU A 11 4.75 25.96 -32.41
C LEU A 11 4.59 26.25 -30.90
N THR A 12 3.48 26.83 -30.45
CA THR A 12 3.34 27.29 -29.05
C THR A 12 2.03 26.94 -28.36
N ARG A 13 1.34 25.85 -28.75
CA ARG A 13 0.07 25.50 -28.10
C ARG A 13 -0.12 24.08 -27.59
N ASN A 14 0.95 23.33 -27.33
CA ASN A 14 0.83 22.16 -26.45
C ASN A 14 2.15 21.81 -25.73
N ARG A 15 2.56 22.67 -24.80
CA ARG A 15 3.73 22.48 -23.91
C ARG A 15 3.30 21.91 -22.54
N ALA A 16 2.32 21.01 -22.50
CA ALA A 16 1.72 20.50 -21.25
C ALA A 16 1.77 18.97 -21.05
N SER A 17 2.58 18.23 -21.81
CA SER A 17 2.80 16.79 -21.59
C SER A 17 4.27 16.51 -21.26
N VAL A 18 4.67 16.76 -20.03
CA VAL A 18 5.81 16.03 -19.47
C VAL A 18 5.27 14.61 -19.26
N ASP A 19 5.79 13.63 -20.00
CA ASP A 19 5.32 12.25 -20.04
C ASP A 19 5.13 11.68 -18.62
N ARG A 20 3.88 11.65 -18.14
CA ARG A 20 3.57 10.98 -16.88
C ARG A 20 3.81 9.48 -17.12
N PRO A 21 4.64 8.81 -16.32
CA PRO A 21 4.91 7.39 -16.53
C PRO A 21 3.61 6.58 -16.43
N LEU A 22 3.44 5.60 -17.33
CA LEU A 22 2.22 4.78 -17.40
C LEU A 22 1.91 4.04 -16.09
N PHE A 23 2.95 3.66 -15.33
CA PHE A 23 2.78 3.02 -14.01
C PHE A 23 2.14 3.94 -12.95
N ALA A 24 2.08 5.24 -13.20
CA ALA A 24 1.52 6.26 -12.31
C ALA A 24 0.14 6.77 -12.77
N VAL A 25 -0.43 6.20 -13.83
CA VAL A 25 -1.78 6.54 -14.28
C VAL A 25 -2.79 6.01 -13.27
N MET A 26 -3.75 6.87 -12.91
CA MET A 26 -4.79 6.54 -11.93
C MET A 26 -6.11 6.26 -12.65
N ASP A 27 -6.84 5.28 -12.15
CA ASP A 27 -8.23 5.02 -12.55
C ASP A 27 -9.25 5.97 -11.88
N ALA A 28 -10.54 5.73 -12.11
CA ALA A 28 -11.63 6.50 -11.51
C ALA A 28 -11.68 6.44 -9.97
N LYS A 29 -11.00 5.49 -9.33
CA LYS A 29 -10.86 5.35 -7.87
C LYS A 29 -9.54 5.91 -7.34
N LYS A 30 -8.78 6.63 -8.16
CA LYS A 30 -7.42 7.11 -7.85
C LYS A 30 -6.41 5.97 -7.62
N ARG A 31 -6.66 4.78 -8.18
CA ARG A 31 -5.78 3.62 -8.05
C ARG A 31 -4.83 3.55 -9.23
N ILE A 32 -3.55 3.48 -8.93
CA ILE A 32 -2.50 3.11 -9.89
C ILE A 32 -2.37 1.58 -10.07
N PRO A 33 -1.77 1.10 -11.17
CA PRO A 33 -1.51 -0.33 -11.42
C PRO A 33 -0.95 -1.09 -10.22
N LEU A 34 -0.06 -0.47 -9.43
CA LEU A 34 0.53 -1.11 -8.24
C LEU A 34 -0.51 -1.51 -7.17
N HIS A 35 -1.62 -0.77 -7.02
CA HIS A 35 -2.70 -1.18 -6.10
C HIS A 35 -3.28 -2.53 -6.51
N TYR A 36 -3.45 -2.75 -7.81
CA TYR A 36 -4.00 -3.97 -8.37
C TYR A 36 -3.02 -5.14 -8.27
N ALA A 37 -1.75 -4.91 -8.61
CA ALA A 37 -0.70 -5.92 -8.47
C ALA A 37 -0.61 -6.42 -7.02
N MET A 38 -0.62 -5.50 -6.05
CA MET A 38 -0.59 -5.81 -4.62
C MET A 38 -1.90 -6.46 -4.11
N LYS A 39 -3.08 -6.04 -4.62
CA LYS A 39 -4.37 -6.64 -4.28
C LYS A 39 -4.43 -8.12 -4.65
N TYR A 40 -4.00 -8.46 -5.86
CA TYR A 40 -4.08 -9.83 -6.37
C TYR A 40 -2.88 -10.69 -5.95
N GLY A 41 -1.80 -10.06 -5.46
CA GLY A 41 -0.60 -10.78 -5.04
C GLY A 41 0.30 -11.15 -6.21
N ASN A 42 0.25 -10.35 -7.28
CA ASN A 42 1.01 -10.58 -8.50
C ASN A 42 2.47 -10.18 -8.26
N TYR A 43 3.27 -11.13 -7.79
CA TYR A 43 4.65 -10.91 -7.36
C TYR A 43 5.56 -10.36 -8.48
N GLU A 44 5.62 -11.03 -9.64
CA GLU A 44 6.47 -10.58 -10.74
C GLU A 44 6.03 -9.23 -11.33
N PRO A 45 4.73 -8.98 -11.59
CA PRO A 45 4.28 -7.64 -11.98
C PRO A 45 4.57 -6.55 -10.93
N THR A 46 4.49 -6.86 -9.64
CA THR A 46 4.85 -5.93 -8.56
C THR A 46 6.33 -5.54 -8.65
N LYS A 47 7.20 -6.53 -8.84
CA LYS A 47 8.64 -6.29 -9.02
C LYS A 47 8.94 -5.45 -10.26
N MET A 48 8.35 -5.81 -11.40
CA MET A 48 8.56 -5.10 -12.67
C MET A 48 8.09 -3.64 -12.61
N LEU A 49 6.99 -3.37 -11.90
CA LEU A 49 6.52 -2.01 -11.67
C LEU A 49 7.47 -1.23 -10.78
N LEU A 50 7.94 -1.85 -9.68
CA LEU A 50 8.80 -1.19 -8.69
C LEU A 50 10.28 -1.14 -9.10
N SER A 51 10.68 -1.78 -10.19
CA SER A 51 12.00 -1.62 -10.80
C SER A 51 12.10 -0.39 -11.70
N GLN A 52 10.97 0.26 -12.02
CA GLN A 52 10.97 1.48 -12.82
C GLN A 52 11.50 2.67 -12.00
N PRO A 53 12.26 3.59 -12.61
CA PRO A 53 12.79 4.77 -11.91
C PRO A 53 11.67 5.59 -11.25
N GLY A 54 11.80 5.84 -9.93
CA GLY A 54 10.85 6.63 -9.15
C GLY A 54 9.54 5.92 -8.79
N ALA A 55 9.36 4.66 -9.19
CA ALA A 55 8.17 3.88 -8.86
C ALA A 55 8.06 3.54 -7.37
N GLU A 56 9.15 3.64 -6.59
CA GLU A 56 9.10 3.47 -5.14
C GLU A 56 8.16 4.49 -4.46
N LEU A 57 7.99 5.68 -5.05
CA LEU A 57 7.07 6.70 -4.54
C LEU A 57 5.61 6.22 -4.60
N CYS A 58 5.27 5.39 -5.58
CA CYS A 58 3.94 4.83 -5.78
C CYS A 58 3.46 3.94 -4.62
N LEU A 59 4.38 3.39 -3.81
CA LEU A 59 4.04 2.63 -2.60
C LEU A 59 3.31 3.46 -1.54
N THR A 60 3.45 4.79 -1.61
CA THR A 60 2.83 5.72 -0.65
C THR A 60 1.55 6.36 -1.16
N TRP A 61 1.20 6.13 -2.43
CA TRP A 61 0.03 6.73 -3.06
C TRP A 61 -1.24 6.14 -2.47
N ARG A 62 -2.30 6.94 -2.47
CA ARG A 62 -3.57 6.64 -1.84
C ARG A 62 -4.69 6.65 -2.87
N ASP A 63 -5.58 5.67 -2.77
CA ASP A 63 -6.85 5.68 -3.49
C ASP A 63 -7.89 6.61 -2.82
N LYS A 64 -9.12 6.63 -3.35
CA LYS A 64 -10.23 7.43 -2.77
C LYS A 64 -10.57 7.09 -1.32
N ASP A 65 -10.30 5.87 -0.88
CA ASP A 65 -10.53 5.41 0.50
C ASP A 65 -9.29 5.59 1.37
N GLU A 66 -8.33 6.39 0.91
CA GLU A 66 -6.99 6.58 1.49
C GLU A 66 -6.14 5.30 1.60
N MET A 67 -6.53 4.23 0.90
CA MET A 67 -5.80 2.97 0.93
C MET A 67 -4.56 3.05 0.05
N THR A 68 -3.43 2.62 0.60
CA THR A 68 -2.18 2.43 -0.15
C THR A 68 -2.09 1.02 -0.74
N PRO A 69 -1.17 0.75 -1.69
CA PRO A 69 -0.98 -0.60 -2.22
C PRO A 69 -0.74 -1.66 -1.13
N LEU A 70 -0.06 -1.28 -0.04
CA LEU A 70 0.17 -2.17 1.11
C LEU A 70 -1.12 -2.53 1.85
N HIS A 71 -2.09 -1.62 1.95
CA HIS A 71 -3.40 -1.93 2.52
C HIS A 71 -4.16 -2.97 1.68
N PHE A 72 -4.09 -2.87 0.35
CA PHE A 72 -4.69 -3.87 -0.54
C PHE A 72 -4.06 -5.24 -0.35
N ALA A 73 -2.74 -5.33 -0.30
CA ALA A 73 -2.06 -6.59 -0.06
C ALA A 73 -2.43 -7.20 1.28
N ALA A 74 -2.42 -6.39 2.35
CA ALA A 74 -2.71 -6.85 3.71
C ALA A 74 -4.18 -7.30 3.86
N ALA A 75 -5.13 -6.55 3.31
CA ALA A 75 -6.54 -6.94 3.34
C ALA A 75 -6.82 -8.24 2.58
N ASN A 76 -6.05 -8.53 1.53
CA ASN A 76 -6.22 -9.72 0.68
C ASN A 76 -5.22 -10.83 1.01
N GLY A 77 -4.44 -10.70 2.09
CA GLY A 77 -3.57 -11.78 2.54
C GLY A 77 -2.34 -12.05 1.68
N LYS A 78 -1.86 -11.06 0.91
CA LYS A 78 -0.82 -11.24 -0.10
C LYS A 78 0.58 -11.15 0.50
N ASN A 79 0.85 -12.06 1.44
CA ASN A 79 2.02 -12.05 2.33
C ASN A 79 3.35 -12.03 1.57
N THR A 80 3.49 -12.78 0.48
CA THR A 80 4.72 -12.82 -0.35
C THR A 80 5.07 -11.45 -0.95
N CYS A 81 4.06 -10.72 -1.45
CA CYS A 81 4.26 -9.37 -1.97
C CYS A 81 4.59 -8.37 -0.86
N ILE A 82 3.89 -8.47 0.29
CA ILE A 82 4.15 -7.65 1.47
C ILE A 82 5.60 -7.84 1.93
N GLU A 83 6.02 -9.09 2.11
CA GLU A 83 7.36 -9.45 2.57
C GLU A 83 8.44 -8.88 1.66
N TRP A 84 8.27 -9.04 0.34
CA TRP A 84 9.22 -8.51 -0.63
C TRP A 84 9.30 -6.99 -0.60
N VAL A 85 8.15 -6.29 -0.53
CA VAL A 85 8.13 -4.82 -0.42
C VAL A 85 8.78 -4.36 0.89
N LEU A 86 8.49 -5.00 2.03
CA LEU A 86 9.05 -4.63 3.33
C LEU A 86 10.55 -4.91 3.44
N ARG A 87 11.09 -5.86 2.65
CA ARG A 87 12.53 -6.16 2.57
C ARG A 87 13.28 -5.16 1.68
N ASN A 88 12.72 -4.83 0.52
CA ASN A 88 13.40 -3.98 -0.48
C ASN A 88 13.19 -2.48 -0.23
N PHE A 89 12.11 -2.08 0.43
CA PHE A 89 11.76 -0.68 0.67
C PHE A 89 11.63 -0.38 2.17
N SER A 90 12.75 -0.37 2.88
CA SER A 90 12.79 -0.18 4.35
C SER A 90 12.18 1.13 4.85
N LYS A 91 12.15 2.18 4.02
CA LYS A 91 11.57 3.49 4.33
C LYS A 91 10.04 3.54 4.23
N ILE A 92 9.38 2.45 3.80
CA ILE A 92 7.93 2.43 3.65
C ILE A 92 7.24 2.52 5.03
N SER A 93 6.32 3.48 5.17
CA SER A 93 5.52 3.58 6.39
C SER A 93 4.38 2.55 6.37
N VAL A 94 4.47 1.56 7.26
CA VAL A 94 3.42 0.56 7.48
C VAL A 94 2.25 1.07 8.33
N ASN A 95 2.41 2.26 8.93
CA ASN A 95 1.47 2.88 9.86
C ASN A 95 0.55 3.92 9.21
N ARG A 96 0.60 4.06 7.88
CA ARG A 96 -0.38 4.87 7.16
C ARG A 96 -1.77 4.30 7.43
N ARG A 97 -2.76 5.20 7.55
CA ARG A 97 -4.14 4.86 7.85
C ARG A 97 -4.99 5.08 6.60
N ASP A 98 -5.94 4.19 6.38
CA ASP A 98 -7.03 4.39 5.43
C ASP A 98 -8.08 5.38 5.99
N SER A 99 -9.13 5.65 5.21
CA SER A 99 -10.25 6.53 5.55
C SER A 99 -11.02 6.10 6.80
N LYS A 100 -10.88 4.84 7.23
CA LYS A 100 -11.48 4.29 8.46
C LYS A 100 -10.51 4.31 9.64
N GLY A 101 -9.32 4.88 9.46
CA GLY A 101 -8.28 4.94 10.48
C GLY A 101 -7.51 3.63 10.66
N ARG A 102 -7.62 2.68 9.73
CA ARG A 102 -7.00 1.36 9.85
C ARG A 102 -5.64 1.35 9.18
N SER A 103 -4.64 0.75 9.82
CA SER A 103 -3.35 0.48 9.18
C SER A 103 -3.39 -0.82 8.37
N ALA A 104 -2.40 -1.04 7.52
CA ALA A 104 -2.24 -2.31 6.81
C ALA A 104 -2.12 -3.50 7.78
N GLY A 105 -1.44 -3.34 8.92
CA GLY A 105 -1.36 -4.39 9.95
C GLY A 105 -2.71 -4.72 10.60
N MET A 106 -3.59 -3.73 10.80
CA MET A 106 -4.96 -4.00 11.29
C MET A 106 -5.78 -4.80 10.28
N LEU A 107 -5.57 -4.55 8.98
CA LEU A 107 -6.27 -5.27 7.91
C LEU A 107 -5.76 -6.71 7.76
N SER A 108 -4.47 -6.96 7.98
CA SER A 108 -3.93 -8.31 7.87
C SER A 108 -4.49 -9.26 8.94
N LEU A 109 -4.77 -8.75 10.15
CA LEU A 109 -5.45 -9.52 11.21
C LEU A 109 -6.79 -10.09 10.76
N THR A 110 -7.56 -9.33 10.00
CA THR A 110 -8.90 -9.72 9.52
C THR A 110 -8.90 -10.31 8.12
N SER A 111 -7.71 -10.56 7.55
CA SER A 111 -7.60 -11.09 6.20
C SER A 111 -7.98 -12.57 6.15
N LEU A 112 -8.53 -13.02 5.02
CA LEU A 112 -8.96 -14.42 4.83
C LEU A 112 -7.81 -15.43 4.93
N SER A 113 -6.58 -15.02 4.59
CA SER A 113 -5.40 -15.89 4.69
C SER A 113 -4.82 -15.98 6.10
N GLY A 114 -5.42 -15.28 7.08
CA GLY A 114 -4.89 -15.16 8.43
C GLY A 114 -3.88 -14.02 8.62
N PRO A 115 -3.48 -13.77 9.87
CA PRO A 115 -2.66 -12.63 10.25
C PRO A 115 -1.23 -12.74 9.71
N TYR A 116 -0.73 -11.65 9.12
CA TYR A 116 0.68 -11.55 8.72
C TYR A 116 1.51 -10.84 9.78
N TRP A 117 2.19 -11.63 10.62
CA TRP A 117 2.91 -11.14 11.79
C TRP A 117 4.03 -10.16 11.52
N PRO A 118 4.90 -10.33 10.52
CA PRO A 118 5.98 -9.38 10.28
C PRO A 118 5.47 -7.95 10.00
N LEU A 119 4.32 -7.80 9.37
CA LEU A 119 3.68 -6.49 9.17
C LEU A 119 3.09 -5.95 10.47
N ILE A 120 2.41 -6.81 11.24
CA ILE A 120 1.81 -6.41 12.52
C ILE A 120 2.89 -5.97 13.51
N GLN A 121 4.01 -6.68 13.59
CA GLN A 121 5.14 -6.35 14.45
C GLN A 121 5.79 -5.01 14.11
N LYS A 122 5.84 -4.65 12.81
CA LYS A 122 6.33 -3.34 12.38
C LYS A 122 5.32 -2.21 12.58
N SER A 123 4.05 -2.56 12.81
CA SER A 123 2.97 -1.58 12.96
C SER A 123 2.78 -1.16 14.41
N ASN A 124 2.27 0.05 14.63
CA ASN A 124 1.96 0.56 15.96
C ASN A 124 0.62 -0.06 16.43
N MET A 125 0.71 -0.97 17.40
CA MET A 125 -0.42 -1.71 17.95
C MET A 125 -1.28 -0.92 18.96
N GLU A 126 -0.78 0.20 19.48
CA GLU A 126 -1.47 1.04 20.48
C GLU A 126 -2.54 1.92 19.83
N ARG A 127 -2.46 2.13 18.51
CA ARG A 127 -3.41 2.97 17.80
C ARG A 127 -4.74 2.24 17.59
N CYS A 128 -5.81 3.02 17.62
CA CYS A 128 -7.16 2.59 17.28
C CYS A 128 -7.56 3.03 15.87
N ASP A 129 -8.62 2.44 15.32
CA ASP A 129 -9.32 2.93 14.14
C ASP A 129 -10.27 4.09 14.49
N ASN A 130 -11.01 4.63 13.50
CA ASN A 130 -11.93 5.76 13.73
C ASN A 130 -13.13 5.41 14.62
N MET A 131 -13.31 4.13 14.97
CA MET A 131 -14.34 3.67 15.91
C MET A 131 -13.75 3.34 17.30
N GLY A 132 -12.48 3.70 17.56
CA GLY A 132 -11.82 3.39 18.82
C GLY A 132 -11.31 1.95 18.94
N ARG A 133 -11.41 1.13 17.87
CA ARG A 133 -11.01 -0.29 17.92
C ARG A 133 -9.52 -0.44 17.62
N GLY A 134 -8.76 -0.94 18.59
CA GLY A 134 -7.35 -1.32 18.44
C GLY A 134 -7.11 -2.72 17.84
N TYR A 135 -5.87 -3.19 17.90
CA TYR A 135 -5.48 -4.52 17.42
C TYR A 135 -6.16 -5.66 18.17
N LEU A 136 -6.38 -5.51 19.48
CA LEU A 136 -7.04 -6.54 20.28
C LEU A 136 -8.50 -6.74 19.85
N HIS A 137 -9.24 -5.65 19.63
CA HIS A 137 -10.61 -5.69 19.09
C HIS A 137 -10.66 -6.41 17.73
N ARG A 138 -9.64 -6.21 16.88
CA ARG A 138 -9.55 -6.84 15.56
C ARG A 138 -9.17 -8.32 15.63
N ALA A 139 -8.30 -8.70 16.57
CA ALA A 139 -7.91 -10.10 16.78
C ALA A 139 -9.07 -10.94 17.31
N VAL A 140 -9.94 -10.38 18.16
CA VAL A 140 -11.19 -11.05 18.55
C VAL A 140 -12.11 -11.25 17.35
N TYR A 141 -12.20 -10.26 16.46
CA TYR A 141 -13.02 -10.35 15.24
C TYR A 141 -12.50 -11.39 14.25
N SER A 142 -11.19 -11.64 14.19
CA SER A 142 -10.60 -12.56 13.21
C SER A 142 -10.89 -14.04 13.48
N LYS A 143 -11.53 -14.37 14.62
CA LYS A 143 -11.84 -15.74 15.07
C LYS A 143 -10.60 -16.65 15.10
N CYS A 144 -9.41 -16.08 15.19
CA CYS A 144 -8.14 -16.80 15.23
C CYS A 144 -7.57 -16.69 16.65
N GLU A 145 -7.66 -17.77 17.41
CA GLU A 145 -7.17 -17.83 18.79
C GLU A 145 -5.67 -17.55 18.87
N ASP A 146 -4.89 -18.08 17.94
CA ASP A 146 -3.45 -17.78 17.83
C ASP A 146 -3.17 -16.31 17.58
N ALA A 147 -4.02 -15.64 16.78
CA ALA A 147 -3.91 -14.21 16.55
C ALA A 147 -4.11 -13.44 17.85
N LEU A 148 -5.17 -13.79 18.59
CA LEU A 148 -5.53 -13.18 19.86
C LEU A 148 -4.43 -13.39 20.91
N ARG A 149 -3.96 -14.62 21.10
CA ARG A 149 -2.89 -14.96 22.06
C ARG A 149 -1.63 -14.15 21.80
N ARG A 150 -1.18 -14.11 20.55
CA ARG A 150 0.04 -13.34 20.20
C ARG A 150 -0.13 -11.83 20.32
N VAL A 151 -1.33 -11.28 20.05
CA VAL A 151 -1.59 -9.86 20.35
C VAL A 151 -1.54 -9.63 21.87
N LEU A 152 -2.14 -10.51 22.67
CA LEU A 152 -2.16 -10.41 24.14
C LEU A 152 -0.75 -10.48 24.74
N ASP A 153 0.06 -11.46 24.33
CA ASP A 153 1.45 -11.63 24.78
C ASP A 153 2.28 -10.36 24.54
N ARG A 154 1.96 -9.60 23.49
CA ARG A 154 2.64 -8.34 23.17
C ARG A 154 2.13 -7.15 23.96
N CYS A 155 0.83 -7.11 24.23
CA CYS A 155 0.16 -6.05 25.01
C CYS A 155 0.46 -6.17 26.50
N ASN A 156 0.80 -7.37 26.99
CA ASN A 156 1.19 -7.60 28.38
C ASN A 156 2.62 -8.17 28.48
N PRO A 157 3.66 -7.32 28.35
CA PRO A 157 5.06 -7.77 28.43
C PRO A 157 5.48 -8.27 29.83
N ASN A 158 4.61 -8.19 30.85
CA ASN A 158 4.92 -8.52 32.25
C ASN A 158 4.52 -9.94 32.66
N VAL A 159 4.21 -10.83 31.71
CA VAL A 159 3.99 -12.26 31.99
C VAL A 159 5.18 -13.05 31.47
N LYS A 160 6.30 -12.97 32.19
CA LYS A 160 7.41 -13.93 32.13
C LYS A 160 7.97 -14.13 33.53
#